data_AF-A0A4Q0LM88-F1
#
_entry.id   AF-A0A4Q0LM88-F1
#
_cell.length_a   1.000
_cell.length_b   1.000
_cell.length_c   1.000
_cell.angle_alpha   90.00
_cell.angle_beta   90.00
_cell.angle_gamma   90.00
#
_symmetry.space_group_name_H-M   'P 1'
#
loop_
_entity.id
_entity.type
_entity.pdbx_description
1 polymer ?
#
loop_
_entity_poly.entity_id
_entity_poly.type
_entity_poly.pdbx_seq_one_letter_code
_entity_poly.pdbx_strand_id
1 'polypeptide(L)'
;MNDFTKNMAQALFDQDKVNDFLRKEIQTAVNQLLKVELTAFLGYDPYARNGWNTGNSRNGAYFRKVDTQFGPIEVQVPRDRNGQFHQHTLPDYKQHSDILES
;
A
#
# COMPACT_ATOMS: atom_id res chain seq x y z
N MET A 1 8.12 -4.04 23.97
CA MET A 1 8.43 -3.02 22.96
C MET A 1 8.15 -3.66 21.60
N ASN A 2 7.29 -3.09 20.77
CA ASN A 2 7.01 -3.63 19.44
C ASN A 2 8.15 -3.29 18.46
N ASP A 3 8.24 -3.99 17.34
CA ASP A 3 9.33 -3.78 16.37
C ASP A 3 9.36 -2.33 15.85
N PHE A 4 8.19 -1.71 15.71
CA PHE A 4 8.06 -0.29 15.36
C PHE A 4 8.79 0.63 16.36
N THR A 5 8.49 0.53 17.67
CA THR A 5 9.10 1.39 18.69
C THR A 5 10.60 1.16 18.82
N LYS A 6 11.07 -0.08 18.59
CA LYS A 6 12.50 -0.39 18.57
C LYS A 6 13.21 0.24 17.35
N ASN A 7 12.62 0.10 16.16
CA ASN A 7 13.17 0.66 14.92
C ASN A 7 13.17 2.19 14.93
N MET A 8 12.08 2.79 15.43
CA MET A 8 11.97 4.24 15.60
C MET A 8 13.02 4.77 16.58
N ALA A 9 13.17 4.14 17.76
CA ALA A 9 14.18 4.55 18.74
C ALA A 9 15.60 4.47 18.17
N GLN A 10 15.90 3.44 17.38
CA GLN A 10 17.20 3.31 16.71
C GLN A 10 17.41 4.36 15.61
N ALA A 11 16.35 4.74 14.89
CA ALA A 11 16.40 5.76 13.86
C ALA A 11 16.61 7.17 14.44
N LEU A 12 16.08 7.48 15.62
CA LEU A 12 16.23 8.81 16.24
C LEU A 12 17.69 9.23 16.49
N PHE A 13 18.61 8.28 16.56
CA PHE A 13 20.04 8.56 16.76
C PHE A 13 20.81 8.83 15.45
N ASP A 14 20.18 8.70 14.29
CA ASP A 14 20.83 8.84 12.98
C ASP A 14 19.83 9.36 11.93
N GLN A 15 20.07 10.58 11.45
CA GLN A 15 19.15 11.28 10.55
C GLN A 15 18.89 10.53 9.23
N ASP A 16 19.89 9.82 8.70
CA ASP A 16 19.73 9.03 7.47
C ASP A 16 18.86 7.80 7.70
N LYS A 17 18.92 7.22 8.91
CA LYS A 17 18.05 6.10 9.30
C LYS A 17 16.61 6.51 9.51
N VAL A 18 16.34 7.76 9.90
CA VAL A 18 14.97 8.29 10.02
C VAL A 18 14.27 8.28 8.66
N ASN A 19 14.92 8.77 7.62
CA ASN A 19 14.32 8.82 6.28
C ASN A 19 14.05 7.41 5.73
N ASP A 20 14.99 6.47 5.86
CA ASP A 20 14.78 5.10 5.41
C ASP A 20 13.67 4.38 6.20
N PHE A 21 13.57 4.65 7.51
CA PHE A 21 12.48 4.15 8.34
C PHE A 21 11.13 4.68 7.85
N LEU A 22 10.98 6.00 7.70
CA LEU A 22 9.74 6.62 7.22
C LEU A 22 9.35 6.10 5.83
N ARG A 23 10.32 5.98 4.92
CA ARG A 23 10.10 5.41 3.58
C ARG A 23 9.49 4.01 3.64
N LYS A 24 10.03 3.12 4.50
CA LYS A 24 9.52 1.75 4.67
C LYS A 24 8.14 1.69 5.31
N GLU A 25 7.89 2.55 6.30
CA GLU A 25 6.59 2.65 6.96
C GLU A 25 5.51 3.17 6.00
N ILE A 26 5.81 4.21 5.21
CA ILE A 26 4.89 4.73 4.18
C ILE A 26 4.60 3.64 3.14
N GLN A 27 5.63 2.93 2.66
CA GLN A 27 5.44 1.81 1.74
C GLN A 27 4.50 0.75 2.32
N THR A 28 4.69 0.39 3.60
CA THR A 28 3.86 -0.61 4.27
C THR A 28 2.42 -0.12 4.43
N ALA A 29 2.24 1.12 4.87
CA ALA A 29 0.94 1.74 5.09
C ALA A 29 0.14 1.84 3.78
N VAL A 30 0.75 2.34 2.69
CA VAL A 30 0.10 2.45 1.37
C VAL A 30 -0.30 1.07 0.85
N ASN A 31 0.58 0.07 0.96
CA ASN A 31 0.28 -1.29 0.51
C ASN A 31 -0.83 -1.96 1.32
N GLN A 32 -0.92 -1.67 2.62
CA GLN A 32 -2.02 -2.15 3.45
C GLN A 32 -3.33 -1.43 3.10
N LEU A 33 -3.30 -0.12 2.92
CA LEU A 33 -4.46 0.68 2.58
C LEU A 33 -5.09 0.23 1.27
N LEU A 34 -4.29 0.01 0.22
CA LEU A 34 -4.77 -0.51 -1.06
C LEU A 34 -5.42 -1.90 -0.96
N LYS A 35 -4.89 -2.78 -0.10
CA LYS A 35 -5.52 -4.09 0.16
C LYS A 35 -6.88 -3.93 0.84
N VAL A 36 -6.99 -3.00 1.79
CA VAL A 36 -8.24 -2.67 2.47
C VAL A 36 -9.24 -2.07 1.49
N GLU A 37 -8.81 -1.18 0.59
CA GLU A 37 -9.67 -0.64 -0.48
C GLU A 37 -10.26 -1.75 -1.35
N LEU A 38 -9.45 -2.72 -1.80
CA LEU A 38 -9.98 -3.84 -2.58
C LEU A 38 -10.95 -4.72 -1.76
N THR A 39 -10.68 -4.92 -0.47
CA THR A 39 -11.61 -5.61 0.43
C THR A 39 -12.93 -4.86 0.55
N ALA A 40 -12.90 -3.54 0.71
CA ALA A 40 -14.09 -2.70 0.79
C ALA A 40 -14.87 -2.71 -0.54
N PHE A 41 -14.19 -2.66 -1.68
CA PHE A 41 -14.79 -2.73 -3.00
C PHE A 41 -15.48 -4.08 -3.27
N LEU A 42 -14.81 -5.19 -2.94
CA LEU A 42 -15.36 -6.53 -3.14
C LEU A 42 -16.41 -6.90 -2.09
N GLY A 43 -16.38 -6.28 -0.91
CA GLY A 43 -17.29 -6.56 0.20
C GLY A 43 -16.97 -7.84 0.99
N TYR A 44 -15.78 -8.42 0.80
CA TYR A 44 -15.35 -9.62 1.51
C TYR A 44 -13.84 -9.72 1.68
N ASP A 45 -13.38 -10.32 2.79
CA ASP A 45 -11.97 -10.53 3.08
C ASP A 45 -11.29 -11.56 2.15
N PRO A 46 -9.95 -11.53 2.02
CA PRO A 46 -9.22 -12.56 1.27
C PRO A 46 -9.59 -13.97 1.75
N TYR A 47 -9.92 -14.84 0.81
CA TYR A 47 -10.33 -16.24 1.04
C TYR A 47 -11.62 -16.45 1.83
N ALA A 48 -12.36 -15.39 2.15
CA ALA A 48 -13.62 -15.53 2.86
C ALA A 48 -14.69 -16.19 1.97
N ARG A 49 -15.51 -17.07 2.58
CA ARG A 49 -16.50 -17.90 1.88
C ARG A 49 -17.63 -17.08 1.23
N ASN A 50 -17.95 -15.92 1.80
CA ASN A 50 -18.89 -14.96 1.23
C ASN A 50 -18.44 -14.43 -0.14
N GLY A 51 -17.15 -14.53 -0.49
CA GLY A 51 -16.65 -14.18 -1.82
C GLY A 51 -16.91 -15.23 -2.90
N TRP A 52 -17.34 -16.45 -2.54
CA TRP A 52 -17.54 -17.53 -3.51
C TRP A 52 -18.79 -17.29 -4.35
N ASN A 53 -18.71 -17.53 -5.66
CA ASN A 53 -19.81 -17.35 -6.62
C ASN A 53 -20.38 -15.91 -6.67
N THR A 54 -19.64 -14.90 -6.23
CA THR A 54 -20.05 -13.47 -6.29
C THR A 54 -19.92 -12.87 -7.70
N GLY A 55 -19.30 -13.57 -8.64
CA GLY A 55 -19.05 -13.08 -10.01
C GLY A 55 -17.81 -12.18 -10.15
N ASN A 56 -17.16 -11.79 -9.05
CA ASN A 56 -15.87 -11.09 -9.09
C ASN A 56 -14.91 -11.62 -8.01
N SER A 57 -13.61 -11.67 -8.33
CA SER A 57 -12.59 -12.22 -7.45
C SER A 57 -11.31 -11.42 -7.49
N ARG A 58 -10.49 -11.54 -6.45
CA ARG A 58 -9.14 -10.96 -6.45
C ARG A 58 -8.28 -11.66 -7.51
N ASN A 59 -7.48 -10.91 -8.26
CA ASN A 59 -6.65 -11.41 -9.36
C ASN A 59 -5.20 -10.89 -9.27
N GLY A 60 -4.59 -11.12 -8.11
CA GLY A 60 -3.23 -10.70 -7.81
C GLY A 60 -3.07 -9.18 -7.73
N ALA A 61 -1.86 -8.71 -7.98
CA ALA A 61 -1.48 -7.29 -7.94
C ALA A 61 -0.46 -7.00 -9.05
N TYR A 62 -0.29 -5.73 -9.38
CA TYR A 62 0.85 -5.25 -10.15
C TYR A 62 1.71 -4.32 -9.30
N PHE A 63 2.97 -4.19 -9.66
CA PHE A 63 3.95 -3.40 -8.93
C PHE A 63 4.18 -2.07 -9.65
N ARG A 64 4.25 -0.98 -8.88
CA ARG A 64 4.56 0.35 -9.36
C ARG A 64 5.54 1.01 -8.40
N LYS A 65 6.52 1.73 -8.96
CA LYS A 65 7.39 2.60 -8.17
C LYS A 65 6.74 3.98 -8.06
N VAL A 66 6.74 4.53 -6.86
CA VAL A 66 6.27 5.88 -6.57
C VAL A 66 7.41 6.61 -5.85
N ASP A 67 7.79 7.77 -6.38
CA ASP A 67 8.79 8.62 -5.75
C ASP A 67 8.14 9.38 -4.59
N THR A 68 8.73 9.34 -3.40
CA THR A 68 8.33 10.15 -2.24
C THR A 68 9.48 11.04 -1.80
N GLN A 69 9.23 12.01 -0.91
CA GLN A 69 10.29 12.88 -0.35
C GLN A 69 11.37 12.08 0.38
N PHE A 70 11.02 10.90 0.90
CA PHE A 70 11.93 10.00 1.61
C PHE A 70 12.63 8.99 0.69
N GLY A 71 12.34 9.02 -0.61
CA GLY A 71 12.89 8.13 -1.64
C GLY A 71 11.83 7.22 -2.30
N PRO A 72 12.21 6.45 -3.32
CA PRO A 72 11.27 5.61 -4.04
C PRO A 72 10.73 4.47 -3.17
N ILE A 73 9.42 4.25 -3.25
CA ILE A 73 8.70 3.14 -2.63
C ILE A 73 8.14 2.19 -3.69
N GLU A 74 8.03 0.92 -3.32
CA GLU A 74 7.38 -0.10 -4.16
C GLU A 74 5.95 -0.36 -3.69
N VAL A 75 5.00 0.00 -4.56
CA VAL A 75 3.56 -0.13 -4.32
C VAL A 75 3.01 -1.35 -5.04
N GLN A 76 2.25 -2.17 -4.31
CA GLN A 76 1.52 -3.33 -4.79
C GLN A 76 0.05 -2.96 -4.96
N VAL A 77 -0.34 -2.63 -6.19
CA VAL A 77 -1.72 -2.26 -6.49
C VAL A 77 -2.53 -3.54 -6.76
N PRO A 78 -3.50 -3.89 -5.90
CA PRO A 78 -4.25 -5.11 -6.04
C PRO A 78 -5.31 -4.95 -7.13
N ARG A 79 -5.73 -6.07 -7.73
CA ARG A 79 -6.70 -6.08 -8.84
C ARG A 79 -7.83 -7.06 -8.56
N ASP A 80 -8.99 -6.74 -9.10
CA ASP A 80 -10.09 -7.68 -9.28
C ASP A 80 -10.02 -8.37 -10.65
N ARG A 81 -10.79 -9.44 -10.82
CA ARG A 81 -10.77 -10.26 -12.04
C ARG A 81 -11.55 -9.62 -13.18
N ASN A 82 -12.54 -8.80 -12.85
CA ASN A 82 -13.35 -8.08 -13.83
C ASN A 82 -12.71 -6.75 -14.26
N GLY A 83 -11.63 -6.31 -13.60
CA GLY A 83 -10.96 -5.04 -13.90
C GLY A 83 -11.81 -3.82 -13.57
N GLN A 84 -12.72 -3.93 -12.60
CA GLN A 84 -13.65 -2.88 -12.19
C GLN A 84 -13.13 -2.06 -11.01
N PHE A 85 -12.13 -2.58 -10.27
CA PHE A 85 -11.54 -1.87 -9.14
C PHE A 85 -10.61 -0.76 -9.63
N HIS A 86 -10.84 0.44 -9.12
CA HIS A 86 -9.94 1.58 -9.26
C HIS A 86 -9.54 2.09 -7.87
N GLN A 87 -8.24 2.12 -7.59
CA GLN A 87 -7.74 2.56 -6.30
C GLN A 87 -7.91 4.07 -6.11
N HIS A 88 -8.26 4.48 -4.89
CA HIS A 88 -8.51 5.89 -4.56
C HIS A 88 -7.29 6.54 -3.89
N THR A 89 -6.53 5.75 -3.12
CA THR A 89 -5.28 6.17 -2.48
C THR A 89 -4.25 6.71 -3.47
N LEU A 90 -4.18 6.15 -4.68
CA LEU A 90 -3.21 6.56 -5.69
C LEU A 90 -3.88 6.77 -7.06
N PRO A 91 -3.73 7.94 -7.69
CA PRO A 91 -4.22 8.14 -9.04
C PRO A 91 -3.46 7.23 -10.02
N ASP A 92 -4.16 6.88 -11.09
CA ASP A 92 -3.61 6.08 -12.16
C ASP A 92 -2.38 6.76 -12.77
N TYR A 93 -1.37 5.94 -13.09
CA TYR A 93 -0.13 6.31 -13.80
C TYR A 93 0.80 7.37 -13.18
N LYS A 94 0.42 8.11 -12.13
CA LYS A 94 1.26 9.22 -11.62
C LYS A 94 2.42 8.79 -10.71
N GLN A 95 3.67 8.96 -11.12
CA GLN A 95 4.80 8.38 -10.38
C GLN A 95 5.41 9.26 -9.28
N HIS A 96 5.00 10.52 -9.11
CA HIS A 96 5.69 11.48 -8.22
C HIS A 96 4.95 11.84 -6.91
N SER A 97 5.74 12.34 -5.95
CA SER A 97 5.46 12.49 -4.51
C SER A 97 4.28 13.35 -4.12
N ASP A 98 3.93 14.32 -4.97
CA ASP A 98 2.89 15.33 -4.69
C ASP A 98 1.51 14.72 -4.35
N ILE A 99 1.33 13.43 -4.60
CA ILE A 99 0.12 12.66 -4.38
C ILE A 99 -0.03 12.19 -2.94
N LEU A 100 1.05 11.76 -2.29
CA LEU A 100 1.00 11.10 -0.97
C LEU A 100 1.33 12.04 0.18
N GLU A 101 1.99 13.16 -0.11
CA GLU A 101 2.64 14.03 0.87
C GLU A 101 2.24 15.51 0.71
N SER A 102 1.08 15.76 0.07
CA SER A 102 0.49 17.11 -0.07
C SER A 102 -0.20 17.62 1.19
#